data_AF-A0A2D6S3D1-F1
#
_entry.id   AF-A0A2D6S3D1-F1
#
_cell.length_a   1.000
_cell.length_b   1.000
_cell.length_c   1.000
_cell.angle_alpha   90.00
_cell.angle_beta   90.00
_cell.angle_gamma   90.00
#
_symmetry.space_group_name_H-M   'P 1'
#
loop_
_entity.id
_entity.type
_entity.pdbx_description
1 polymer ?
#
loop_
_entity_poly.entity_id
_entity_poly.type
_entity_poly.pdbx_seq_one_letter_code
_entity_poly.pdbx_strand_id
1 'polypeptide(L)'
;MQNFVPVADNCSYTQNLQNMEGEFFCLIAEQGHYGGRTKPTTTRQGLYTCTLAGELLASINTRDGDEVAEMMRQALEKWHQKRGRAVEVAPGGYDYDPHNGRWEYPEDGLVLNLYARDLHRESGEVDSRWNLDRVWFTRDEVNSLIPENMVIGKNYPIPRHLARRIAKLHLVDIVRGESPRWKNEDLKQVEIALIAEEIIDDRMVLRLEGIVRNEAPPILYVNPFSNQKVDMPRASNFNSLVILRTIRQQEHLRISMLLLLAHVGEQQPLMPGSMTWVQRRSVLPLSLHLIR
;
A
#
# COMPACT_ATOMS: atom_id res chain seq x y z
N MET A 1 9.55 20.02 15.76
CA MET A 1 10.25 18.81 15.29
C MET A 1 11.64 18.63 15.90
N GLN A 2 12.45 19.67 16.11
CA GLN A 2 13.84 19.53 16.60
C GLN A 2 14.00 18.82 17.97
N ASN A 3 12.95 18.77 18.80
CA ASN A 3 12.97 18.13 20.12
C ASN A 3 12.52 16.65 20.11
N PHE A 4 12.25 16.09 18.93
CA PHE A 4 11.75 14.73 18.78
C PHE A 4 12.64 13.92 17.84
N VAL A 5 12.76 12.62 18.13
CA VAL A 5 13.31 11.64 17.19
C VAL A 5 12.11 10.96 16.51
N PRO A 6 11.84 11.25 15.21
CA PRO A 6 10.72 10.62 14.52
C PRO A 6 11.03 9.16 14.22
N VAL A 7 10.07 8.28 14.50
CA VAL A 7 10.10 6.86 14.14
C VAL A 7 8.78 6.52 13.47
N ALA A 8 8.83 5.76 12.38
CA ALA A 8 7.65 5.23 11.71
C ALA A 8 7.85 3.73 11.51
N ASP A 9 6.81 2.95 11.81
CA ASP A 9 6.83 1.51 11.60
C ASP A 9 5.45 0.97 11.23
N ASN A 10 5.41 -0.24 10.67
CA ASN A 10 4.17 -0.93 10.36
C ASN A 10 3.63 -1.64 11.60
N CYS A 11 2.68 -1.01 12.29
CA CYS A 11 2.10 -1.56 13.52
C CYS A 11 1.51 -2.96 13.36
N SER A 12 0.98 -3.33 12.17
CA SER A 12 0.42 -4.66 11.93
C SER A 12 1.48 -5.76 12.06
N TYR A 13 2.76 -5.42 11.79
CA TYR A 13 3.90 -6.31 12.01
C TYR A 13 4.43 -6.18 13.44
N THR A 14 4.81 -4.97 13.85
CA THR A 14 5.53 -4.71 15.11
C THR A 14 4.75 -5.17 16.33
N GLN A 15 3.43 -4.97 16.35
CA GLN A 15 2.57 -5.37 17.48
C GLN A 15 2.47 -6.90 17.69
N ASN A 16 2.88 -7.68 16.69
CA ASN A 16 2.83 -9.15 16.72
C ASN A 16 4.22 -9.78 16.92
N LEU A 17 5.28 -8.97 16.97
CA LEU A 17 6.62 -9.47 17.26
C LEU A 17 6.72 -9.94 18.71
N GLN A 18 7.27 -11.14 18.90
CA GLN A 18 7.56 -11.72 20.22
C GLN A 18 9.01 -11.46 20.62
N ASN A 19 9.47 -10.22 20.49
CA ASN A 19 10.81 -9.76 20.80
C ASN A 19 10.76 -8.40 21.51
N MET A 20 11.93 -7.87 21.92
CA MET A 20 12.01 -6.60 22.65
C MET A 20 11.40 -5.41 21.90
N GLU A 21 11.44 -5.40 20.56
CA GLU A 21 10.85 -4.33 19.74
C GLU A 21 9.32 -4.35 19.83
N GLY A 22 8.71 -5.53 19.64
CA GLY A 22 7.26 -5.70 19.77
C GLY A 22 6.76 -5.47 21.19
N GLU A 23 7.50 -5.95 22.20
CA GLU A 23 7.19 -5.72 23.62
C GLU A 23 7.27 -4.24 23.98
N PHE A 24 8.29 -3.52 23.54
CA PHE A 24 8.44 -2.09 23.76
C PHE A 24 7.33 -1.28 23.10
N PHE A 25 6.98 -1.58 21.84
CA PHE A 25 5.87 -0.93 21.17
C PHE A 25 4.54 -1.19 21.90
N CYS A 26 4.27 -2.44 22.30
CA CYS A 26 3.07 -2.78 23.04
C CYS A 26 3.00 -2.06 24.40
N LEU A 27 4.12 -1.99 25.14
CA LEU A 27 4.21 -1.26 26.40
C LEU A 27 3.73 0.18 26.26
N ILE A 28 4.15 0.88 25.21
CA ILE A 28 3.76 2.28 24.96
C ILE A 28 2.28 2.35 24.58
N ALA A 29 1.83 1.50 23.65
CA ALA A 29 0.48 1.55 23.12
C ALA A 29 -0.59 1.27 24.19
N GLU A 30 -0.31 0.36 25.13
CA GLU A 30 -1.21 0.02 26.25
C GLU A 30 -1.31 1.14 27.31
N GLN A 31 -0.42 2.13 27.29
CA GLN A 31 -0.56 3.34 28.12
C GLN A 31 -1.37 4.44 27.41
N GLY A 32 -1.59 4.31 26.09
CA GLY A 32 -2.13 5.37 25.26
C GLY A 32 -3.63 5.36 25.09
N HIS A 33 -4.09 5.94 23.97
CA HIS A 33 -5.51 5.98 23.60
C HIS A 33 -6.16 4.59 23.40
N TYR A 34 -5.37 3.51 23.45
CA TYR A 34 -5.87 2.13 23.51
C TYR A 34 -5.84 1.50 24.91
N GLY A 35 -5.13 2.10 25.86
CA GLY A 35 -5.06 1.65 27.24
C GLY A 35 -6.41 1.68 27.96
N GLY A 36 -6.60 0.75 28.90
CA GLY A 36 -7.79 0.71 29.77
C GLY A 36 -9.10 0.32 29.07
N ARG A 37 -9.06 -0.08 27.80
CA ARG A 37 -10.25 -0.54 27.07
C ARG A 37 -10.70 -1.90 27.61
N THR A 38 -11.98 -2.02 27.94
CA THR A 38 -12.61 -3.27 28.41
C THR A 38 -12.74 -4.34 27.32
N LYS A 39 -12.53 -3.95 26.05
CA LYS A 39 -12.49 -4.83 24.90
C LYS A 39 -11.13 -4.70 24.20
N PRO A 40 -10.38 -5.79 24.00
CA PRO A 40 -9.15 -5.79 23.22
C PRO A 40 -9.38 -5.19 21.82
N THR A 41 -8.46 -4.34 21.36
CA THR A 41 -8.43 -3.90 19.96
C THR A 41 -7.46 -4.78 19.17
N THR A 42 -7.80 -5.05 17.92
CA THR A 42 -6.92 -5.78 16.98
C THR A 42 -5.85 -4.88 16.36
N THR A 43 -5.87 -3.59 16.70
CA THR A 43 -4.99 -2.56 16.16
C THR A 43 -4.50 -1.64 17.26
N ARG A 44 -3.22 -1.28 17.18
CA ARG A 44 -2.55 -0.24 17.96
C ARG A 44 -2.09 0.91 17.04
N GLN A 45 -2.83 1.17 15.96
CA GLN A 45 -2.55 2.26 15.03
C GLN A 45 -2.67 3.62 15.70
N GLY A 46 -1.64 4.44 15.58
CA GLY A 46 -1.70 5.81 16.07
C GLY A 46 -0.33 6.46 16.13
N LEU A 47 -0.33 7.66 16.68
CA LEU A 47 0.86 8.46 16.94
C LEU A 47 1.10 8.46 18.45
N TYR A 48 2.34 8.17 18.83
CA TYR A 48 2.76 8.08 20.22
C TYR A 48 4.01 8.93 20.42
N THR A 49 4.08 9.60 21.56
CA THR A 49 5.29 10.24 22.06
C THR A 49 5.63 9.60 23.38
N CYS A 50 6.87 9.13 23.53
CA CYS A 50 7.31 8.40 24.70
C CYS A 50 8.78 8.71 25.03
N THR A 51 9.18 8.35 26.24
CA THR A 51 10.57 8.40 26.69
C THR A 51 11.36 7.18 26.18
N LEU A 52 12.69 7.17 26.39
CA LEU A 52 13.52 6.01 26.04
C LEU A 52 13.17 4.76 26.85
N ALA A 53 12.59 4.95 28.04
CA ALA A 53 12.11 3.86 28.89
C ALA A 53 10.70 3.35 28.50
N GLY A 54 10.09 3.91 27.45
CA GLY A 54 8.74 3.53 27.01
C GLY A 54 7.62 4.14 27.86
N GLU A 55 7.89 5.18 28.63
CA GLU A 55 6.84 5.93 29.35
C GLU A 55 6.13 6.85 28.37
N LEU A 56 4.81 6.73 28.29
CA LEU A 56 4.02 7.52 27.38
C LEU A 56 3.88 8.97 27.86
N LEU A 57 4.18 9.92 26.97
CA LEU A 57 3.96 11.35 27.19
C LEU A 57 2.59 11.77 26.64
N ALA A 58 2.29 11.46 25.39
CA ALA A 58 1.00 11.71 24.77
C ALA A 58 0.76 10.77 23.57
N SER A 59 -0.50 10.57 23.21
CA SER A 59 -0.86 9.76 22.04
C SER A 59 -2.18 10.19 21.43
N ILE A 60 -2.34 9.96 20.13
CA ILE A 60 -3.57 10.25 19.39
C ILE A 60 -3.67 9.34 18.16
N ASN A 61 -4.86 9.06 17.66
CA ASN A 61 -5.06 8.40 16.37
C ASN A 61 -5.95 9.28 15.48
N THR A 62 -5.32 10.23 14.79
CA THR A 62 -5.95 11.21 13.91
C THR A 62 -5.05 11.48 12.70
N ARG A 63 -5.63 12.01 11.63
CA ARG A 63 -4.90 12.52 10.46
C ARG A 63 -4.85 14.05 10.42
N ASP A 64 -5.48 14.71 11.39
CA ASP A 64 -5.51 16.16 11.50
C ASP A 64 -4.15 16.69 11.99
N GLY A 65 -3.51 17.54 11.18
CA GLY A 65 -2.18 18.06 11.48
C GLY A 65 -2.14 18.99 12.70
N ASP A 66 -3.21 19.74 12.96
CA ASP A 66 -3.28 20.68 14.07
C ASP A 66 -3.47 19.93 15.39
N GLU A 67 -4.31 18.90 15.40
CA GLU A 67 -4.45 17.99 16.55
C GLU A 67 -3.13 17.26 16.87
N VAL A 68 -2.40 16.81 15.85
CA VAL A 68 -1.08 16.18 16.03
C VAL A 68 -0.07 17.18 16.60
N ALA A 69 -0.03 18.40 16.07
CA ALA A 69 0.85 19.44 16.59
C ALA A 69 0.56 19.76 18.05
N GLU A 70 -0.72 19.81 18.43
CA GLU A 70 -1.14 20.04 19.81
C GLU A 70 -0.75 18.88 20.74
N MET A 71 -0.96 17.63 20.33
CA MET A 71 -0.49 16.46 21.06
C MET A 71 1.02 16.51 21.32
N MET A 72 1.81 16.92 20.31
CA MET A 72 3.25 17.08 20.45
C MET A 72 3.64 18.20 21.43
N ARG A 73 2.87 19.31 21.51
CA ARG A 73 3.11 20.38 22.51
C ARG A 73 2.88 19.85 23.93
N GLN A 74 1.79 19.12 24.15
CA GLN A 74 1.49 18.50 25.45
C GLN A 74 2.56 17.50 25.87
N ALA A 75 3.08 16.72 24.92
CA ALA A 75 4.19 15.80 25.17
C ALA A 75 5.46 16.53 25.64
N LEU A 76 5.80 17.66 25.01
CA LEU A 76 6.95 18.48 25.39
C LEU A 76 6.78 19.10 26.78
N GLU A 77 5.58 19.57 27.10
CA GLU A 77 5.30 20.11 28.42
C GLU A 77 5.51 19.05 29.52
N LYS A 78 4.95 17.84 29.32
CA LYS A 78 5.18 16.71 30.24
C LYS A 78 6.64 16.32 30.34
N TRP A 79 7.36 16.30 29.21
CA TRP A 79 8.80 16.06 29.19
C TRP A 79 9.59 17.10 29.99
N HIS A 80 9.22 18.38 29.90
CA HIS A 80 9.89 19.44 30.64
C HIS A 80 9.60 19.40 32.14
N GLN A 81 8.43 18.91 32.55
CA GLN A 81 8.06 18.72 33.95
C GLN A 81 8.68 17.45 34.56
N LYS A 82 9.16 16.52 33.74
CA LYS A 82 9.77 15.26 34.19
C LYS A 82 11.07 15.49 34.95
N ARG A 83 11.12 15.02 36.20
CA ARG A 83 12.35 14.99 37.02
C ARG A 83 13.28 13.89 36.52
N GLY A 84 14.59 14.14 36.55
CA GLY A 84 15.60 13.13 36.19
C GLY A 84 15.82 12.92 34.68
N ARG A 85 15.29 13.79 33.82
CA ARG A 85 15.43 13.68 32.35
C ARG A 85 16.87 13.59 31.83
N ALA A 86 17.86 14.07 32.59
CA ALA A 86 19.27 14.05 32.23
C ALA A 86 19.93 12.66 32.35
N VAL A 87 19.22 11.67 32.91
CA VAL A 87 19.73 10.31 33.14
C VAL A 87 19.44 9.38 31.95
N GLU A 88 18.49 9.74 31.08
CA GLU A 88 18.15 8.95 29.90
C GLU A 88 19.22 9.13 28.82
N VAL A 89 20.14 8.17 28.75
CA VAL A 89 21.16 8.09 27.70
C VAL A 89 20.62 7.22 26.57
N ALA A 90 20.42 7.81 25.39
CA ALA A 90 20.11 7.04 24.20
C ALA A 90 21.22 6.01 23.95
N PRO A 91 20.88 4.75 23.59
CA PRO A 91 21.88 3.80 23.14
C PRO A 91 22.78 4.44 22.07
N GLY A 92 24.09 4.24 22.16
CA GLY A 92 25.07 4.85 21.24
C GLY A 92 24.96 4.37 19.79
N GLY A 93 24.10 3.39 19.54
CA GLY A 93 23.74 2.87 18.23
C GLY A 93 22.61 1.86 18.37
N TYR A 94 21.87 1.67 17.30
CA TYR A 94 20.97 0.55 17.14
C TYR A 94 21.67 -0.41 16.18
N ASP A 95 21.97 -1.63 16.64
CA ASP A 95 22.48 -2.69 15.77
C ASP A 95 21.28 -3.22 14.97
N TYR A 96 20.97 -2.50 13.90
CA TYR A 96 19.92 -2.89 12.97
C TYR A 96 20.39 -4.18 12.30
N ASP A 97 19.70 -5.28 12.59
CA ASP A 97 19.84 -6.49 11.79
C ASP A 97 18.97 -6.35 10.53
N PRO A 98 19.56 -6.07 9.34
CA PRO A 98 18.80 -6.03 8.09
C PRO A 98 18.15 -7.39 7.76
N HIS A 99 18.65 -8.49 8.35
CA HIS A 99 18.12 -9.83 8.19
C HIS A 99 16.98 -10.17 9.14
N ASN A 100 16.51 -9.23 9.96
CA ASN A 100 15.33 -9.39 10.82
C ASN A 100 14.01 -9.32 10.00
N GLY A 101 13.94 -10.11 8.92
CA GLY A 101 12.74 -10.44 8.17
C GLY A 101 12.09 -9.32 7.37
N ARG A 102 12.73 -8.14 7.23
CA ARG A 102 12.20 -7.08 6.36
C ARG A 102 12.52 -7.40 4.90
N TRP A 103 11.50 -7.31 4.05
CA TRP A 103 11.61 -7.59 2.62
C TRP A 103 12.33 -6.44 1.93
N GLU A 104 13.45 -6.72 1.27
CA GLU A 104 14.12 -5.77 0.38
C GLU A 104 13.61 -5.91 -1.06
N TYR A 105 13.63 -4.81 -1.80
CA TYR A 105 13.39 -4.88 -3.24
C TYR A 105 14.60 -5.52 -3.95
N PRO A 106 14.39 -6.20 -5.08
CA PRO A 106 15.52 -6.74 -5.83
C PRO A 106 16.47 -5.61 -6.27
N GLU A 107 17.75 -5.72 -5.94
CA GLU A 107 18.78 -4.69 -6.17
C GLU A 107 18.91 -4.30 -7.64
N ASP A 108 18.76 -5.27 -8.54
CA ASP A 108 18.80 -5.13 -9.99
C ASP A 108 17.43 -5.24 -10.66
N GLY A 109 16.38 -5.15 -9.84
CA GLY A 109 15.01 -5.20 -10.28
C GLY A 109 14.48 -3.86 -10.75
N LEU A 110 13.18 -3.86 -10.96
CA LEU A 110 12.42 -2.68 -11.34
C LEU A 110 11.39 -2.38 -10.27
N VAL A 111 11.44 -1.20 -9.65
CA VAL A 111 10.48 -0.75 -8.62
C VAL A 111 9.71 0.47 -9.08
N LEU A 112 8.39 0.42 -8.94
CA LEU A 112 7.46 1.27 -9.67
C LEU A 112 6.47 1.88 -8.71
N ASN A 113 6.16 3.16 -8.88
CA ASN A 113 5.14 3.83 -8.08
C ASN A 113 3.76 3.37 -8.52
N LEU A 114 2.98 2.86 -7.56
CA LEU A 114 1.57 2.55 -7.72
C LEU A 114 0.72 3.64 -7.08
N TYR A 115 0.03 4.42 -7.89
CA TYR A 115 -0.99 5.35 -7.43
C TYR A 115 -2.36 4.69 -7.58
N ALA A 116 -3.06 4.55 -6.47
CA ALA A 116 -4.42 4.04 -6.43
C ALA A 116 -5.38 5.17 -6.03
N ARG A 117 -6.50 5.28 -6.74
CA ARG A 117 -7.60 6.18 -6.41
C ARG A 117 -8.92 5.54 -6.77
N ASP A 118 -9.99 6.01 -6.14
CA ASP A 118 -11.33 5.66 -6.60
C ASP A 118 -11.66 6.40 -7.89
N LEU A 119 -12.45 5.77 -8.76
CA LEU A 119 -12.96 6.41 -9.97
C LEU A 119 -14.46 6.63 -9.88
N HIS A 120 -14.98 7.53 -10.72
CA HIS A 120 -16.41 7.77 -10.87
C HIS A 120 -17.17 6.47 -11.15
N ARG A 121 -18.12 6.20 -10.25
CA ARG A 121 -19.11 5.13 -10.37
C ARG A 121 -20.36 5.65 -11.06
N GLU A 122 -21.16 4.75 -11.61
CA GLU A 122 -22.48 5.11 -12.16
C GLU A 122 -23.41 5.72 -11.11
N SER A 123 -23.24 5.34 -9.83
CA SER A 123 -23.94 5.95 -8.69
C SER A 123 -23.55 7.41 -8.41
N GLY A 124 -22.47 7.91 -9.04
CA GLY A 124 -21.94 9.26 -8.82
C GLY A 124 -21.07 9.42 -7.58
N GLU A 125 -21.03 8.42 -6.69
CA GLU A 125 -20.16 8.44 -5.51
C GLU A 125 -18.70 8.21 -5.89
N VAL A 126 -17.82 9.10 -5.42
CA VAL A 126 -16.36 8.96 -5.54
C VAL A 126 -15.74 9.21 -4.20
N ASP A 127 -14.89 8.27 -3.79
CA ASP A 127 -13.99 8.49 -2.69
C ASP A 127 -12.83 9.41 -3.13
N SER A 128 -12.71 10.58 -2.51
CA SER A 128 -11.62 11.52 -2.80
C SER A 128 -10.25 11.03 -2.31
N ARG A 129 -10.21 9.96 -1.52
CA ARG A 129 -8.96 9.35 -1.06
C ARG A 129 -8.17 8.77 -2.23
N TRP A 130 -6.85 8.85 -2.07
CA TRP A 130 -5.89 8.17 -2.92
C TRP A 130 -4.80 7.58 -2.02
N ASN A 131 -4.09 6.60 -2.54
CA ASN A 131 -2.97 5.98 -1.85
C ASN A 131 -1.81 5.66 -2.79
N LEU A 132 -0.63 5.43 -2.22
CA LEU A 132 0.61 5.10 -2.90
C LEU A 132 1.14 3.77 -2.37
N ASP A 133 1.54 2.88 -3.28
CA ASP A 133 2.27 1.65 -2.98
C ASP A 133 3.38 1.46 -4.02
N ARG A 134 4.06 0.32 -4.00
CA ARG A 134 5.12 -0.04 -4.95
C ARG A 134 4.84 -1.38 -5.62
N VAL A 135 5.05 -1.42 -6.93
CA VAL A 135 5.12 -2.67 -7.69
C VAL A 135 6.57 -2.93 -8.04
N TRP A 136 7.06 -4.12 -7.73
CA TRP A 136 8.43 -4.50 -8.05
C TRP A 136 8.50 -5.73 -8.95
N PHE A 137 9.58 -5.83 -9.71
CA PHE A 137 9.90 -6.91 -10.63
C PHE A 137 11.37 -7.29 -10.48
N THR A 138 11.71 -8.55 -10.69
CA THR A 138 13.11 -8.97 -10.83
C THR A 138 13.66 -8.58 -12.20
N ARG A 139 14.98 -8.61 -12.38
CA ARG A 139 15.61 -8.41 -13.70
C ARG A 139 15.03 -9.34 -14.76
N ASP A 140 14.87 -10.62 -14.44
CA ASP A 140 14.34 -11.63 -15.37
C ASP A 140 12.89 -11.36 -15.75
N GLU A 141 12.07 -10.92 -14.79
CA GLU A 141 10.70 -10.52 -15.07
C GLU A 141 10.66 -9.30 -16.01
N VAL A 142 11.51 -8.30 -15.80
CA VAL A 142 11.62 -7.13 -16.70
C VAL A 142 12.02 -7.55 -18.11
N ASN A 143 13.02 -8.43 -18.23
CA ASN A 143 13.47 -8.95 -19.53
C ASN A 143 12.35 -9.74 -20.23
N SER A 144 11.51 -10.44 -19.47
CA SER A 144 10.36 -11.18 -20.02
C SER A 144 9.19 -10.30 -20.48
N LEU A 145 9.14 -9.04 -20.02
CA LEU A 145 8.08 -8.08 -20.38
C LEU A 145 8.32 -7.41 -21.72
N ILE A 146 9.58 -7.26 -22.15
CA ILE A 146 9.95 -6.43 -23.30
C ILE A 146 10.37 -7.34 -24.46
N PRO A 147 9.52 -7.52 -25.50
CA PRO A 147 9.93 -8.23 -26.70
C PRO A 147 11.04 -7.48 -27.45
N GLU A 148 11.99 -8.20 -28.05
CA GLU A 148 13.11 -7.60 -28.78
C GLU A 148 12.68 -6.65 -29.91
N ASN A 149 11.59 -6.97 -30.61
CA ASN A 149 11.09 -6.23 -31.77
C ASN A 149 9.68 -5.69 -31.50
N MET A 150 9.60 -4.74 -30.57
CA MET A 150 8.34 -4.15 -30.17
C MET A 150 7.89 -3.07 -31.18
N VAL A 151 6.61 -3.08 -31.53
CA VAL A 151 6.00 -2.19 -32.53
C VAL A 151 5.00 -1.27 -31.85
N ILE A 152 5.12 0.03 -32.09
CA ILE A 152 4.20 1.06 -31.57
C ILE A 152 2.74 0.69 -31.90
N GLY A 153 1.86 0.82 -30.90
CA GLY A 153 0.43 0.52 -30.98
C GLY A 153 0.06 -0.96 -30.92
N LYS A 154 1.03 -1.88 -31.03
CA LYS A 154 0.74 -3.33 -30.95
C LYS A 154 0.61 -3.79 -29.50
N ASN A 155 -0.34 -4.70 -29.28
CA ASN A 155 -0.56 -5.39 -28.02
C ASN A 155 0.35 -6.61 -27.88
N TYR A 156 1.00 -6.73 -26.72
CA TYR A 156 1.88 -7.83 -26.34
C TYR A 156 1.43 -8.43 -25.01
N PRO A 157 0.83 -9.63 -24.99
CA PRO A 157 0.48 -10.30 -23.75
C PRO A 157 1.71 -10.49 -22.87
N ILE A 158 1.61 -10.16 -21.57
CA ILE A 158 2.70 -10.40 -20.63
C ILE A 158 2.70 -11.86 -20.17
N PRO A 159 3.83 -12.39 -19.65
CA PRO A 159 3.89 -13.75 -19.13
C PRO A 159 2.79 -14.02 -18.10
N ARG A 160 2.09 -15.15 -18.25
CA ARG A 160 0.91 -15.48 -17.43
C ARG A 160 1.19 -15.47 -15.93
N HIS A 161 2.36 -15.96 -15.51
CA HIS A 161 2.75 -15.97 -14.09
C HIS A 161 2.86 -14.54 -13.54
N LEU A 162 3.41 -13.63 -14.33
CA LEU A 162 3.60 -12.23 -13.97
C LEU A 162 2.27 -11.47 -13.94
N ALA A 163 1.39 -11.68 -14.93
CA ALA A 163 0.04 -11.13 -14.92
C ALA A 163 -0.72 -11.54 -13.65
N ARG A 164 -0.64 -12.82 -13.27
CA ARG A 164 -1.25 -13.33 -12.04
C ARG A 164 -0.61 -12.74 -10.78
N ARG A 165 0.72 -12.56 -10.74
CA ARG A 165 1.41 -11.91 -9.61
C ARG A 165 0.95 -10.47 -9.41
N ILE A 166 0.86 -9.71 -10.51
CA ILE A 166 0.34 -8.33 -10.51
C ILE A 166 -1.10 -8.32 -10.00
N ALA A 167 -1.99 -9.12 -10.58
CA ALA A 167 -3.40 -9.20 -10.19
C ALA A 167 -3.58 -9.58 -8.72
N LYS A 168 -2.75 -10.49 -8.21
CA LYS A 168 -2.85 -11.02 -6.86
C LYS A 168 -2.34 -10.08 -5.79
N LEU A 169 -1.16 -9.49 -6.04
CA LEU A 169 -0.42 -8.75 -5.04
C LEU A 169 -0.63 -7.25 -5.18
N HIS A 170 -0.67 -6.72 -6.40
CA HIS A 170 -0.57 -5.28 -6.64
C HIS A 170 -1.90 -4.63 -7.02
N LEU A 171 -2.86 -5.41 -7.54
CA LEU A 171 -4.23 -4.94 -7.84
C LEU A 171 -5.16 -5.21 -6.65
N VAL A 172 -4.92 -4.53 -5.53
CA VAL A 172 -5.74 -4.61 -4.32
C VAL A 172 -6.25 -3.21 -3.95
N ASP A 173 -7.41 -3.14 -3.29
CA ASP A 173 -7.94 -1.86 -2.80
C ASP A 173 -7.10 -1.39 -1.61
N ILE A 174 -6.14 -0.52 -1.90
CA ILE A 174 -5.34 0.19 -0.89
C ILE A 174 -5.90 1.59 -0.59
N VAL A 175 -6.95 2.04 -1.28
CA VAL A 175 -7.49 3.39 -1.11
C VAL A 175 -8.28 3.49 0.19
N ARG A 176 -9.07 2.46 0.50
CA ARG A 176 -10.00 2.45 1.64
C ARG A 176 -9.40 1.84 2.90
N GLY A 177 -8.27 1.17 2.81
CA GLY A 177 -7.58 0.55 3.94
C GLY A 177 -6.67 -0.59 3.52
N GLU A 178 -6.26 -1.40 4.49
CA GLU A 178 -5.46 -2.60 4.26
C GLU A 178 -6.38 -3.75 3.80
N SER A 179 -6.50 -3.93 2.48
CA SER A 179 -7.18 -5.10 1.91
C SER A 179 -6.24 -6.31 1.91
N PRO A 180 -6.68 -7.49 2.36
CA PRO A 180 -5.83 -8.67 2.30
C PRO A 180 -5.63 -9.10 0.85
N ARG A 181 -4.42 -9.57 0.55
CA ARG A 181 -4.03 -9.98 -0.81
C ARG A 181 -4.89 -11.15 -1.29
N TRP A 182 -5.09 -11.23 -2.60
CA TRP A 182 -5.88 -12.29 -3.22
C TRP A 182 -5.16 -13.63 -3.12
N LYS A 183 -5.93 -14.72 -3.12
CA LYS A 183 -5.42 -16.09 -3.29
C LYS A 183 -5.41 -16.47 -4.76
N ASN A 184 -4.76 -17.58 -5.09
CA ASN A 184 -4.69 -18.03 -6.48
C ASN A 184 -6.07 -18.41 -7.04
N GLU A 185 -6.95 -18.91 -6.16
CA GLU A 185 -8.31 -19.34 -6.48
C GLU A 185 -9.27 -18.15 -6.63
N ASP A 186 -8.90 -16.98 -6.09
CA ASP A 186 -9.70 -15.76 -6.19
C ASP A 186 -9.57 -15.08 -7.57
N LEU A 187 -8.52 -15.40 -8.33
CA LEU A 187 -8.26 -14.84 -9.66
C LEU A 187 -9.17 -15.49 -10.71
N LYS A 188 -10.32 -14.89 -11.00
CA LYS A 188 -11.33 -15.44 -11.95
C LYS A 188 -11.03 -15.11 -13.40
N GLN A 189 -10.46 -13.94 -13.66
CA GLN A 189 -9.99 -13.55 -14.98
C GLN A 189 -8.75 -12.68 -14.83
N VAL A 190 -7.70 -12.97 -15.61
CA VAL A 190 -6.47 -12.20 -15.64
C VAL A 190 -5.92 -12.20 -17.06
N GLU A 191 -6.14 -11.10 -17.76
CA GLU A 191 -5.66 -10.84 -19.11
C GLU A 191 -4.97 -9.50 -19.10
N ILE A 192 -3.65 -9.49 -19.30
CA ILE A 192 -2.84 -8.27 -19.24
C ILE A 192 -1.89 -8.26 -20.43
N ALA A 193 -1.78 -7.12 -21.09
CA ALA A 193 -0.88 -6.88 -22.21
C ALA A 193 -0.17 -5.53 -22.05
N LEU A 194 0.97 -5.41 -22.73
CA LEU A 194 1.70 -4.17 -22.93
C LEU A 194 1.43 -3.62 -24.33
N ILE A 195 1.33 -2.31 -24.42
CA ILE A 195 1.21 -1.57 -25.66
C ILE A 195 2.38 -0.60 -25.72
N ALA A 196 3.15 -0.66 -26.80
CA ALA A 196 4.16 0.32 -27.10
C ALA A 196 3.51 1.65 -27.46
N GLU A 197 3.68 2.72 -26.69
CA GLU A 197 3.16 4.05 -27.03
C GLU A 197 4.21 4.90 -27.74
N GLU A 198 5.46 4.76 -27.33
CA GLU A 198 6.59 5.55 -27.84
C GLU A 198 7.87 4.72 -27.73
N ILE A 199 8.72 4.80 -28.75
CA ILE A 199 10.06 4.21 -28.77
C ILE A 199 11.00 5.29 -29.32
N ILE A 200 11.89 5.80 -28.47
CA ILE A 200 12.89 6.81 -28.84
C ILE A 200 14.24 6.31 -28.34
N ASP A 201 15.13 5.94 -29.26
CA ASP A 201 16.48 5.47 -28.96
C ASP A 201 16.51 4.37 -27.88
N ASP A 202 16.96 4.72 -26.67
CA ASP A 202 17.09 3.86 -25.51
C ASP A 202 15.89 3.93 -24.55
N ARG A 203 14.87 4.71 -24.90
CA ARG A 203 13.68 4.97 -24.09
C ARG A 203 12.44 4.36 -24.72
N MET A 204 11.62 3.73 -23.88
CA MET A 204 10.32 3.22 -24.26
C MET A 204 9.23 3.76 -23.34
N VAL A 205 8.07 4.07 -23.91
CA VAL A 205 6.83 4.28 -23.15
C VAL A 205 5.92 3.11 -23.46
N LEU A 206 5.58 2.36 -22.43
CA LEU A 206 4.70 1.21 -22.51
C LEU A 206 3.40 1.55 -21.80
N ARG A 207 2.30 0.97 -22.22
CA ARG A 207 1.05 1.02 -21.49
C ARG A 207 0.61 -0.38 -21.15
N LEU A 208 0.39 -0.66 -19.87
CA LEU A 208 -0.21 -1.92 -19.44
C LEU A 208 -1.74 -1.76 -19.46
N GLU A 209 -2.40 -2.64 -20.21
CA GLU A 209 -3.85 -2.68 -20.39
C GLU A 209 -4.32 -4.12 -20.18
N GLY A 210 -5.53 -4.28 -19.65
CA GLY A 210 -6.04 -5.60 -19.37
C GLY A 210 -7.32 -5.61 -18.55
N ILE A 211 -7.84 -6.83 -18.39
CA ILE A 211 -9.00 -7.15 -17.57
C ILE A 211 -8.53 -8.05 -16.43
N VAL A 212 -8.80 -7.61 -15.20
CA VAL A 212 -8.62 -8.44 -14.01
C VAL A 212 -9.91 -8.49 -13.24
N ARG A 213 -10.37 -9.71 -12.96
CA ARG A 213 -11.50 -10.00 -12.09
C ARG A 213 -11.03 -10.90 -10.96
N ASN A 214 -11.03 -10.33 -9.77
CA ASN A 214 -10.76 -11.04 -8.53
C ASN A 214 -12.05 -11.15 -7.72
N GLU A 215 -12.31 -12.33 -7.17
CA GLU A 215 -13.53 -12.63 -6.43
C GLU A 215 -13.22 -13.61 -5.30
N ALA A 216 -13.43 -13.17 -4.07
CA ALA A 216 -13.29 -13.98 -2.86
C ALA A 216 -14.63 -14.03 -2.11
N PRO A 217 -15.00 -15.20 -1.56
CA PRO A 217 -16.14 -15.27 -0.66
C PRO A 217 -15.88 -14.39 0.57
N PRO A 218 -16.95 -13.89 1.23
CA PRO A 218 -16.80 -13.14 2.48
C PRO A 218 -16.06 -14.00 3.50
N ILE A 219 -15.07 -13.42 4.18
CA ILE A 219 -14.59 -14.03 5.41
C ILE A 219 -15.66 -13.76 6.46
N LEU A 220 -16.41 -14.80 6.84
CA LEU A 220 -17.46 -14.74 7.88
C LEU A 220 -16.91 -14.48 9.29
N TYR A 221 -15.70 -13.93 9.39
CA TYR A 221 -15.13 -13.48 10.65
C TYR A 221 -15.99 -12.33 11.18
N VAL A 222 -16.78 -12.66 12.19
CA VAL A 222 -17.46 -11.67 13.01
C VAL A 222 -16.43 -11.22 14.03
N ASN A 223 -16.15 -9.92 14.06
CA ASN A 223 -15.31 -9.35 15.11
C ASN A 223 -15.99 -9.70 16.45
N PRO A 224 -15.34 -10.50 17.31
CA PRO A 224 -15.98 -10.97 18.54
C PRO A 224 -16.29 -9.82 19.52
N PHE A 225 -15.71 -8.63 19.29
CA PHE A 225 -15.85 -7.47 20.15
C PHE A 225 -16.89 -6.46 19.65
N SER A 226 -17.02 -6.28 18.33
CA SER A 226 -18.01 -5.37 17.72
C SER A 226 -19.26 -6.08 17.18
N ASN A 227 -19.25 -7.42 17.12
CA ASN A 227 -20.28 -8.25 16.50
C ASN A 227 -20.58 -7.87 15.02
N GLN A 228 -19.66 -7.16 14.38
CA GLN A 228 -19.74 -6.80 12.97
C GLN A 228 -19.01 -7.85 12.13
N LYS A 229 -19.55 -8.16 10.95
CA LYS A 229 -18.83 -8.93 9.94
C LYS A 229 -17.69 -8.07 9.42
N VAL A 230 -16.45 -8.54 9.61
CA VAL A 230 -15.23 -7.78 9.30
C VAL A 230 -14.92 -7.79 7.81
N ASP A 231 -15.44 -8.77 7.07
CA ASP A 231 -15.18 -8.93 5.65
C ASP A 231 -16.47 -9.29 4.90
N MET A 232 -16.82 -8.45 3.93
CA MET A 232 -17.95 -8.68 3.02
C MET A 232 -17.47 -9.43 1.76
N PRO A 233 -18.36 -9.95 0.90
CA PRO A 233 -17.93 -10.52 -0.38
C PRO A 233 -17.07 -9.49 -1.11
N ARG A 234 -15.87 -9.89 -1.53
CA ARG A 234 -14.93 -8.99 -2.22
C ARG A 234 -14.89 -9.37 -3.69
N ALA A 235 -15.47 -8.52 -4.52
CA ALA A 235 -15.28 -8.54 -5.96
C ALA A 235 -14.51 -7.28 -6.36
N SER A 236 -13.57 -7.41 -7.27
CA SER A 236 -12.89 -6.26 -7.86
C SER A 236 -12.71 -6.50 -9.35
N ASN A 237 -13.30 -5.61 -10.13
CA ASN A 237 -13.07 -5.52 -11.56
C ASN A 237 -12.12 -4.34 -11.78
N PHE A 238 -10.99 -4.62 -12.42
CA PHE A 238 -10.03 -3.59 -12.81
C PHE A 238 -9.99 -3.51 -14.33
N ASN A 239 -10.32 -2.33 -14.85
CA ASN A 239 -9.99 -1.92 -16.21
C ASN A 239 -8.84 -0.93 -16.08
N SER A 240 -7.60 -1.43 -16.20
CA SER A 240 -6.41 -0.64 -15.87
C SER A 240 -5.88 0.18 -17.05
N LEU A 241 -5.43 1.40 -16.76
CA LEU A 241 -4.64 2.24 -17.64
C LEU A 241 -3.31 2.55 -16.94
N VAL A 242 -2.25 1.85 -17.32
CA VAL A 242 -0.96 1.93 -16.65
C VAL A 242 0.07 2.50 -17.62
N ILE A 243 0.79 3.58 -17.29
CA ILE A 243 1.83 4.11 -18.20
C ILE A 243 3.22 3.78 -17.65
N LEU A 244 3.89 2.78 -18.25
CA LEU A 244 5.30 2.53 -18.02
C LEU A 244 6.20 3.46 -18.84
N ARG A 245 7.26 3.98 -18.23
CA ARG A 245 8.35 4.67 -18.93
C ARG A 245 9.67 3.98 -18.58
N THR A 246 10.38 3.49 -19.57
CA THR A 246 11.70 2.86 -19.45
C THR A 246 12.75 3.74 -20.07
N ILE A 247 13.83 4.04 -19.35
CA ILE A 247 15.04 4.70 -19.85
C ILE A 247 16.16 3.66 -19.76
N ARG A 248 16.79 3.29 -20.88
CA ARG A 248 17.84 2.29 -20.93
C ARG A 248 19.20 2.96 -21.16
N GLN A 249 19.71 3.72 -20.20
CA GLN A 249 21.09 4.17 -20.31
C GLN A 249 22.03 2.97 -20.30
N GLN A 250 22.87 2.88 -21.34
CA GLN A 250 23.97 1.93 -21.37
C GLN A 250 24.80 2.10 -20.09
N GLU A 251 25.04 0.95 -19.45
CA GLU A 251 25.76 0.70 -18.19
C GLU A 251 24.97 0.66 -16.89
N HIS A 252 23.82 1.31 -16.74
CA HIS A 252 22.91 1.08 -15.60
C HIS A 252 21.44 1.34 -15.96
N LEU A 253 20.61 0.29 -15.97
CA LEU A 253 19.16 0.41 -16.16
C LEU A 253 18.54 1.18 -14.98
N ARG A 254 18.29 2.49 -15.16
CA ARG A 254 17.42 3.27 -14.28
C ARG A 254 16.07 3.48 -14.95
N ILE A 255 15.08 2.75 -14.46
CA ILE A 255 13.70 2.80 -14.96
C ILE A 255 12.84 3.56 -13.95
N SER A 256 11.97 4.45 -14.41
CA SER A 256 11.04 5.22 -13.55
C SER A 256 9.64 5.16 -14.12
N MET A 257 8.67 4.69 -13.33
CA MET A 257 7.36 4.30 -13.83
C MET A 257 6.19 4.83 -13.00
N LEU A 258 5.07 5.10 -13.69
CA LEU A 258 3.84 5.60 -13.13
C LEU A 258 2.69 4.62 -13.38
N LEU A 259 2.33 3.82 -12.38
CA LEU A 259 1.16 2.96 -12.43
C LEU A 259 -0.06 3.71 -11.89
N LEU A 260 -1.05 4.00 -12.75
CA LEU A 260 -2.38 4.46 -12.34
C LEU A 260 -3.33 3.27 -12.32
N LEU A 261 -3.82 2.89 -11.15
CA LEU A 261 -4.87 1.88 -11.04
C LEU A 261 -6.24 2.52 -10.92
N ALA A 262 -7.12 2.01 -11.77
CA ALA A 262 -8.52 2.35 -11.87
C ALA A 262 -9.32 1.19 -11.25
N HIS A 263 -9.78 1.37 -10.01
CA HIS A 263 -10.74 0.44 -9.42
C HIS A 263 -12.14 0.77 -9.94
N VAL A 264 -12.78 -0.19 -10.62
CA VAL A 264 -14.17 -0.08 -11.08
C VAL A 264 -14.92 -1.28 -10.49
N GLY A 265 -15.20 -1.23 -9.20
CA GLY A 265 -15.87 -2.33 -8.50
C GLY A 265 -16.55 -1.85 -7.23
N GLU A 266 -17.74 -2.40 -6.99
CA GLU A 266 -18.44 -2.23 -5.73
C GLU A 266 -17.97 -3.29 -4.72
N GLN A 267 -17.63 -2.85 -3.51
CA GLN A 267 -17.83 -3.69 -2.33
C GLN A 267 -19.32 -3.60 -1.94
N GLN A 268 -20.18 -4.32 -2.64
CA GLN A 268 -21.59 -4.45 -2.26
C GLN A 268 -21.84 -5.82 -1.60
N PRO A 269 -22.71 -5.90 -0.57
CA PRO A 269 -23.21 -7.16 -0.08
C PRO A 269 -24.02 -7.84 -1.20
N LEU A 270 -23.50 -8.95 -1.74
CA LEU A 270 -24.24 -9.77 -2.70
C LEU A 270 -25.50 -10.32 -2.02
N MET A 271 -26.66 -9.76 -2.36
CA MET A 271 -27.93 -10.46 -2.26
C MET A 271 -27.92 -11.65 -3.25
N PRO A 272 -28.55 -12.79 -2.93
CA PRO A 272 -28.48 -13.98 -3.77
C PRO A 272 -29.35 -13.79 -5.03
N GLY A 273 -28.70 -13.59 -6.18
CA GLY A 273 -29.36 -13.50 -7.47
C GLY A 273 -28.39 -13.03 -8.55
N SER A 274 -28.05 -13.93 -9.47
CA SER A 274 -27.14 -13.72 -10.61
C SER A 274 -27.47 -12.48 -11.44
N MET A 275 -26.48 -11.60 -11.69
CA MET A 275 -26.45 -10.74 -12.88
C MET A 275 -25.01 -10.56 -13.38
N THR A 276 -24.78 -10.95 -14.63
CA THR A 276 -23.56 -10.69 -15.40
C THR A 276 -23.63 -9.26 -15.93
N TRP A 277 -22.69 -8.40 -15.53
CA TRP A 277 -22.58 -7.04 -16.06
C TRP A 277 -21.42 -6.96 -17.08
N VAL A 278 -21.73 -6.47 -18.28
CA VAL A 278 -20.76 -6.14 -19.34
C VAL A 278 -20.67 -4.62 -19.40
N GLN A 279 -19.55 -4.03 -19.00
CA GLN A 279 -19.37 -2.58 -19.01
C GLN A 279 -18.72 -2.13 -20.33
N ARG A 280 -19.39 -1.19 -21.03
CA ARG A 280 -18.87 -0.52 -22.24
C ARG A 280 -18.09 0.74 -21.88
N ARG A 281 -17.06 0.99 -22.72
CA ARG A 281 -15.98 1.98 -22.61
C ARG A 281 -16.43 3.43 -22.46
N SER A 282 -15.67 4.17 -21.64
CA SER A 282 -15.27 5.55 -21.93
C SER A 282 -13.86 5.78 -21.36
N VAL A 283 -12.87 5.93 -22.24
CA VAL A 283 -11.48 6.26 -21.87
C VAL A 283 -11.30 7.73 -22.23
N LEU A 284 -11.27 8.62 -21.24
CA LEU A 284 -10.80 9.99 -21.43
C LEU A 284 -9.27 9.99 -21.28
N PRO A 285 -8.51 10.48 -22.28
CA PRO A 285 -7.06 10.55 -22.18
C PRO A 285 -6.67 11.72 -21.28
N LEU A 286 -6.21 11.43 -20.06
CA LEU A 286 -5.58 12.42 -19.19
C LEU A 286 -4.07 12.34 -19.39
N SER A 287 -3.54 13.28 -20.17
CA SER A 287 -2.11 13.54 -20.27
C SER A 287 -1.71 14.55 -19.20
N LEU A 288 -0.79 14.18 -18.31
CA LEU A 288 -0.05 15.17 -17.52
C LEU A 288 1.43 14.78 -17.43
N HIS A 289 2.27 15.69 -17.92
CA HIS A 289 3.72 15.70 -17.76
C HIS A 289 4.09 16.80 -16.77
N LEU A 290 4.90 16.46 -15.76
CA LEU A 290 6.11 17.17 -15.34
C LEU A 290 6.57 16.60 -13.99
N ILE A 291 7.78 16.04 -13.95
CA ILE A 291 8.57 15.93 -12.73
C ILE A 291 9.96 16.47 -13.09
N ARG A 292 10.33 17.58 -12.44
CA ARG A 292 11.72 17.93 -12.14
C ARG A 292 12.09 17.25 -10.84
#